data_AF-A0A1B6CSH2-F1
#
_entry.id   AF-A0A1B6CSH2-F1
#
_cell.length_a   1.000
_cell.length_b   1.000
_cell.length_c   1.000
_cell.angle_alpha   90.00
_cell.angle_beta   90.00
_cell.angle_gamma   90.00
#
_symmetry.space_group_name_H-M   'P 1'
#
loop_
_entity.id
_entity.type
_entity.pdbx_description
1 polymer ?
#
loop_
_entity_poly.entity_id
_entity_poly.type
_entity_poly.pdbx_seq_one_letter_code
_entity_poly.pdbx_strand_id
1 'polypeptide(L)'
;MSCYFTEPHPHMIKLLFNFQEELDLPSIVKVFSDHLIHTSVQTKIAVLKWIFHLHTNIPNRMTPHIETLFPVLLKVLCDSSDEVVEHDLEVLAEIISQRPINYKPAENNFQGTSLQNPYFSKFIVSLLDQFRCDRHLLQDRGSFIIRQMCILINPEDIYRTLAEILKVEENLKFATVMVENLNTILLTSSELFDLRSKLKDLKTEESCQIFCCLYETWCHSPVATIALCFLTQNYEHVCEIIKIFGSIEITVELLTEIDKLIQLLESPIFTYLRLELLNVSGNGHLVQALYGLLMLLPQTDAFHTLRHRLECIPKLQMNVKKLDTEPMKNFRCQQIDFSQLVQHFIKVQDKHKLHKNNTRTVTLLKKGAQNIYIDNASTLFN
;
A
#
# COMPACT_ATOMS: atom_id res chain seq x y z
N MET A 1 -26.83 -3.05 -36.14
CA MET A 1 -27.17 -1.78 -35.46
C MET A 1 -26.61 -1.87 -34.05
N SER A 2 -25.50 -1.19 -33.77
CA SER A 2 -25.01 -1.03 -32.42
C SER A 2 -25.98 -0.12 -31.67
N CYS A 3 -26.82 -0.69 -30.81
CA CYS A 3 -27.50 0.09 -29.79
C CYS A 3 -26.42 0.63 -28.85
N TYR A 4 -25.96 1.84 -29.11
CA TYR A 4 -25.07 2.53 -28.17
C TYR A 4 -25.88 2.77 -26.90
N PHE A 5 -25.42 2.19 -25.78
CA PHE A 5 -25.93 2.56 -24.47
C PHE A 5 -25.64 4.06 -24.29
N THR A 6 -26.68 4.87 -24.22
CA THR A 6 -26.53 6.33 -24.21
C THR A 6 -26.09 6.79 -22.83
N GLU A 7 -25.16 7.75 -22.82
CA GLU A 7 -24.77 8.42 -21.59
C GLU A 7 -25.98 9.08 -20.92
N PRO A 8 -26.03 9.09 -19.58
CA PRO A 8 -27.10 9.75 -18.86
C PRO A 8 -27.11 11.26 -19.13
N HIS A 9 -28.09 11.73 -19.93
CA HIS A 9 -28.31 13.15 -20.16
C HIS A 9 -29.06 13.78 -18.98
N PRO A 10 -28.69 15.00 -18.52
CA PRO A 10 -29.32 15.65 -17.37
C PRO A 10 -30.86 15.76 -17.45
N HIS A 11 -31.38 15.91 -18.68
CA HIS A 11 -32.82 15.93 -18.92
C HIS A 11 -33.48 14.55 -18.74
N MET A 12 -32.83 13.46 -19.17
CA MET A 12 -33.32 12.09 -18.95
C MET A 12 -33.29 11.72 -17.48
N ILE A 13 -32.19 12.06 -16.78
CA ILE A 13 -32.06 11.97 -15.32
C ILE A 13 -33.25 12.65 -14.64
N LYS A 14 -33.53 13.91 -15.00
CA LYS A 14 -34.62 14.70 -14.40
C LYS A 14 -36.00 14.09 -14.67
N LEU A 15 -36.23 13.56 -15.87
CA LEU A 15 -37.48 12.88 -16.21
C LEU A 15 -37.63 11.55 -15.45
N LEU A 16 -36.59 10.71 -15.43
CA LEU A 16 -36.58 9.45 -14.68
C LEU A 16 -36.83 9.66 -13.19
N PHE A 17 -36.23 10.70 -12.61
CA PHE A 17 -36.42 11.02 -11.19
C PHE A 17 -37.74 11.73 -10.87
N ASN A 18 -38.51 12.17 -11.87
CA ASN A 18 -39.90 12.58 -11.64
C ASN A 18 -40.85 11.36 -11.54
N PHE A 19 -40.45 10.19 -12.04
CA PHE A 19 -41.22 8.93 -12.02
C PHE A 19 -40.57 7.87 -11.11
N GLN A 20 -40.01 8.29 -9.97
CA GLN A 20 -39.23 7.41 -9.08
C GLN A 20 -39.96 6.15 -8.62
N GLU A 21 -41.29 6.14 -8.52
CA GLU A 21 -42.05 4.98 -8.02
C GLU A 21 -42.22 3.86 -9.05
N GLU A 22 -42.07 4.13 -10.35
CA GLU A 22 -42.31 3.17 -11.44
C GLU A 22 -41.04 2.46 -11.95
N LEU A 23 -39.87 2.80 -11.40
CA LEU A 23 -38.59 2.23 -11.82
C LEU A 23 -38.40 0.79 -11.31
N ASP A 24 -38.38 -0.16 -12.25
CA ASP A 24 -37.98 -1.56 -12.04
C ASP A 24 -36.45 -1.68 -11.91
N LEU A 25 -35.96 -1.29 -10.74
CA LEU A 25 -34.55 -1.36 -10.38
C LEU A 25 -33.94 -2.77 -10.49
N PRO A 26 -34.60 -3.87 -10.05
CA PRO A 26 -34.08 -5.22 -10.25
C PRO A 26 -33.70 -5.51 -11.71
N SER A 27 -34.60 -5.19 -12.66
CA SER A 27 -34.32 -5.43 -14.09
C SER A 27 -33.22 -4.52 -14.61
N ILE A 28 -33.19 -3.25 -14.20
CA ILE A 28 -32.15 -2.30 -14.59
C ILE A 28 -30.77 -2.75 -14.08
N VAL A 29 -30.68 -3.14 -12.81
CA VAL A 29 -29.45 -3.63 -12.19
C VAL A 29 -28.93 -4.89 -12.88
N LYS A 30 -29.83 -5.79 -13.29
CA LYS A 30 -29.47 -6.95 -14.09
C LYS A 30 -28.89 -6.55 -15.45
N VAL A 31 -29.57 -5.64 -16.17
CA VAL A 31 -29.08 -5.12 -17.45
C VAL A 31 -27.71 -4.47 -17.29
N PHE A 32 -27.50 -3.66 -16.25
CA PHE A 32 -26.21 -3.04 -15.96
C PHE A 32 -25.12 -4.07 -15.68
N SER A 33 -25.42 -5.06 -14.85
CA SER A 33 -24.48 -6.14 -14.54
C SER A 33 -24.01 -6.88 -15.79
N ASP A 34 -24.93 -7.18 -16.70
CA ASP A 34 -24.62 -7.85 -17.98
C ASP A 34 -23.76 -6.95 -18.90
N HIS A 35 -24.05 -5.64 -18.96
CA HIS A 35 -23.35 -4.70 -19.84
C HIS A 35 -21.97 -4.28 -19.31
N LEU A 36 -21.72 -4.35 -17.99
CA LEU A 36 -20.39 -4.11 -17.41
C LEU A 36 -19.35 -5.14 -17.85
N ILE A 37 -19.79 -6.36 -18.20
CA ILE A 37 -18.92 -7.44 -18.67
C ILE A 37 -18.81 -7.45 -20.21
N HIS A 38 -19.62 -6.65 -20.91
CA HIS A 38 -19.68 -6.58 -22.37
C HIS A 38 -18.39 -5.99 -22.99
N THR A 39 -18.18 -6.05 -24.30
CA THR A 39 -16.88 -5.67 -24.90
C THR A 39 -16.67 -4.16 -25.06
N SER A 40 -17.74 -3.36 -25.16
CA SER A 40 -17.62 -1.92 -25.49
C SER A 40 -17.28 -1.06 -24.27
N VAL A 41 -16.14 -0.37 -24.32
CA VAL A 41 -15.68 0.61 -23.33
C VAL A 41 -16.74 1.68 -23.06
N GLN A 42 -17.29 2.29 -24.11
CA GLN A 42 -18.29 3.36 -23.99
C GLN A 42 -19.58 2.87 -23.32
N THR A 43 -19.96 1.62 -23.59
CA THR A 43 -21.12 1.00 -22.95
C THR A 43 -20.89 0.81 -21.45
N LYS A 44 -19.71 0.32 -21.05
CA LYS A 44 -19.35 0.19 -19.63
C LYS A 44 -19.36 1.54 -18.93
N ILE A 45 -18.72 2.55 -19.53
CA ILE A 45 -18.67 3.90 -18.97
C ILE A 45 -20.08 4.47 -18.80
N ALA A 46 -20.95 4.36 -19.82
CA ALA A 46 -22.33 4.82 -19.70
C ALA A 46 -23.08 4.11 -18.57
N VAL A 47 -22.90 2.79 -18.42
CA VAL A 47 -23.51 2.01 -17.34
C VAL A 47 -22.99 2.44 -15.97
N LEU A 48 -21.68 2.64 -15.82
CA LEU A 48 -21.07 3.12 -14.57
C LEU A 48 -21.61 4.50 -14.18
N LYS A 49 -21.69 5.43 -15.14
CA LYS A 49 -22.32 6.75 -14.93
C LYS A 49 -23.79 6.63 -14.51
N TRP A 50 -24.54 5.70 -15.09
CA TRP A 50 -25.92 5.44 -14.67
C TRP A 50 -25.99 4.88 -13.24
N ILE A 51 -25.14 3.91 -12.88
CA ILE A 51 -25.07 3.38 -11.51
C ILE A 51 -24.76 4.50 -10.52
N PHE A 52 -23.76 5.34 -10.82
CA PHE A 52 -23.41 6.50 -10.02
C PHE A 52 -24.60 7.45 -9.82
N HIS A 53 -25.29 7.83 -10.90
CA HIS A 53 -26.45 8.72 -10.82
C HIS A 53 -27.64 8.10 -10.07
N LEU A 54 -27.93 6.81 -10.26
CA LEU A 54 -28.99 6.15 -9.49
C LEU A 54 -28.63 6.10 -8.01
N HIS A 55 -27.39 5.79 -7.67
CA HIS A 55 -26.97 5.69 -6.28
C HIS A 55 -26.97 7.05 -5.56
N THR A 56 -26.57 8.13 -6.24
CA THR A 56 -26.56 9.49 -5.68
C THR A 56 -27.96 10.10 -5.55
N ASN A 57 -28.89 9.80 -6.47
CA ASN A 57 -30.22 10.44 -6.48
C ASN A 57 -31.30 9.63 -5.75
N ILE A 58 -31.18 8.29 -5.69
CA ILE A 58 -32.14 7.41 -4.99
C ILE A 58 -31.45 6.35 -4.12
N PRO A 59 -30.57 6.75 -3.17
CA PRO A 59 -29.74 5.82 -2.40
C PRO A 59 -30.54 4.76 -1.65
N ASN A 60 -31.69 5.14 -1.07
CA ASN A 60 -32.57 4.24 -0.31
C ASN A 60 -33.09 3.06 -1.14
N ARG A 61 -33.38 3.28 -2.43
CA ARG A 61 -33.86 2.24 -3.33
C ARG A 61 -32.71 1.45 -3.96
N MET A 62 -31.54 2.05 -4.11
CA MET A 62 -30.37 1.41 -4.71
C MET A 62 -29.62 0.50 -3.72
N THR A 63 -29.63 0.82 -2.43
CA THR A 63 -28.91 0.09 -1.36
C THR A 63 -29.16 -1.43 -1.38
N PRO A 64 -30.41 -1.94 -1.50
CA PRO A 64 -30.67 -3.39 -1.56
C PRO A 64 -30.01 -4.09 -2.75
N HIS A 65 -29.69 -3.34 -3.82
CA HIS A 65 -29.07 -3.86 -5.03
C HIS A 65 -27.55 -3.79 -5.02
N ILE A 66 -26.94 -3.11 -4.04
CA ILE A 66 -25.48 -3.00 -3.93
C ILE A 66 -24.86 -4.39 -3.72
N GLU A 67 -25.47 -5.25 -2.92
CA GLU A 67 -24.96 -6.64 -2.72
C GLU A 67 -24.87 -7.44 -4.02
N THR A 68 -25.72 -7.15 -5.00
CA THR A 68 -25.66 -7.79 -6.32
C THR A 68 -24.66 -7.12 -7.28
N LEU A 69 -24.50 -5.80 -7.19
CA LEU A 69 -23.59 -5.04 -8.06
C LEU A 69 -22.13 -5.13 -7.61
N PHE A 70 -21.89 -5.20 -6.31
CA PHE A 70 -20.56 -5.10 -5.73
C PHE A 70 -19.57 -6.13 -6.28
N PRO A 71 -19.93 -7.44 -6.42
CA PRO A 71 -19.03 -8.42 -7.05
C PRO A 71 -18.75 -8.13 -8.54
N VAL A 72 -19.70 -7.51 -9.24
CA VAL A 72 -19.54 -7.12 -10.65
C VAL A 72 -18.59 -5.95 -10.77
N LEU A 73 -18.76 -4.91 -9.96
CA LEU A 73 -17.85 -3.74 -9.90
C LEU A 73 -16.43 -4.19 -9.54
N LEU A 74 -16.27 -5.04 -8.52
CA LEU A 74 -14.97 -5.63 -8.20
C LEU A 74 -14.31 -6.33 -9.40
N LYS A 75 -15.08 -7.00 -10.25
CA LYS A 75 -14.54 -7.64 -11.46
C LYS A 75 -14.15 -6.61 -12.53
N VAL A 76 -14.83 -5.46 -12.59
CA VAL A 76 -14.53 -4.35 -13.51
C VAL A 76 -13.19 -3.69 -13.20
N LEU A 77 -12.67 -3.78 -11.96
CA LEU A 77 -11.30 -3.33 -11.64
C LEU A 77 -10.20 -4.04 -12.45
N CYS A 78 -10.50 -5.21 -13.01
CA CYS A 78 -9.60 -5.96 -13.88
C CYS A 78 -9.73 -5.56 -15.37
N ASP A 79 -10.53 -4.55 -15.71
CA ASP A 79 -10.75 -4.13 -17.10
C ASP A 79 -9.45 -3.63 -17.75
N SER A 80 -9.31 -3.83 -19.06
CA SER A 80 -8.16 -3.34 -19.83
C SER A 80 -8.11 -1.83 -20.00
N SER A 81 -9.24 -1.13 -19.86
CA SER A 81 -9.36 0.31 -20.10
C SER A 81 -9.29 1.11 -18.81
N ASP A 82 -8.31 2.01 -18.69
CA ASP A 82 -8.14 2.85 -17.50
C ASP A 82 -9.35 3.76 -17.25
N GLU A 83 -9.97 4.30 -18.31
CA GLU A 83 -11.20 5.09 -18.21
C GLU A 83 -12.36 4.29 -17.56
N VAL A 84 -12.46 2.98 -17.83
CA VAL A 84 -13.52 2.15 -17.25
C VAL A 84 -13.25 1.94 -15.76
N VAL A 85 -12.01 1.62 -15.40
CA VAL A 85 -11.59 1.41 -14.01
C VAL A 85 -11.72 2.71 -13.21
N GLU A 86 -11.43 3.87 -13.80
CA GLU A 86 -11.60 5.17 -13.15
C GLU A 86 -13.06 5.44 -12.77
N HIS A 87 -13.99 5.28 -13.72
CA HIS A 87 -15.43 5.46 -13.44
C HIS A 87 -15.98 4.39 -12.49
N ASP A 88 -15.43 3.17 -12.52
CA ASP A 88 -15.80 2.10 -11.59
C ASP A 88 -15.35 2.43 -10.17
N LEU A 89 -14.15 2.99 -10.01
CA LEU A 89 -13.64 3.47 -8.73
C LEU A 89 -14.44 4.67 -8.21
N GLU A 90 -14.94 5.56 -9.07
CA GLU A 90 -15.88 6.62 -8.67
C GLU A 90 -17.19 6.05 -8.09
N VAL A 91 -17.76 5.05 -8.76
CA VAL A 91 -18.96 4.34 -8.28
C VAL A 91 -18.69 3.66 -6.94
N LEU A 92 -17.58 2.91 -6.83
CA LEU A 92 -17.18 2.22 -5.60
C LEU A 92 -16.92 3.22 -4.47
N ALA A 93 -16.25 4.33 -4.74
CA ALA A 93 -15.98 5.39 -3.79
C ALA A 93 -17.26 6.02 -3.24
N GLU A 94 -18.26 6.25 -4.09
CA GLU A 94 -19.58 6.74 -3.66
C GLU A 94 -20.27 5.70 -2.75
N ILE A 95 -20.28 4.42 -3.15
CA ILE A 95 -20.87 3.32 -2.35
C ILE A 95 -20.26 3.22 -0.96
N ILE A 96 -18.92 3.32 -0.85
CA ILE A 96 -18.22 3.16 0.42
C ILE A 96 -18.17 4.45 1.25
N SER A 97 -18.42 5.62 0.66
CA SER A 97 -18.48 6.89 1.40
C SER A 97 -19.84 7.14 2.05
N GLN A 98 -20.93 6.54 1.54
CA GLN A 98 -22.26 6.73 2.12
C GLN A 98 -22.39 6.06 3.49
N ARG A 99 -22.90 6.78 4.50
CA ARG A 99 -23.21 6.18 5.81
C ARG A 99 -24.55 5.46 5.75
N PRO A 100 -24.66 4.20 6.22
CA PRO A 100 -25.96 3.55 6.30
C PRO A 100 -26.84 4.32 7.31
N ILE A 101 -28.04 4.69 6.90
CA ILE A 101 -28.98 5.58 7.64
C ILE A 101 -29.31 5.05 9.04
N ASN A 102 -29.09 3.75 9.32
CA ASN A 102 -29.39 3.09 10.60
C ASN A 102 -28.19 2.33 11.22
N TYR A 103 -26.94 2.64 10.84
CA TYR A 103 -25.79 1.96 11.40
C TYR A 103 -25.46 2.48 12.81
N LYS A 104 -25.72 1.65 13.83
CA LYS A 104 -25.13 1.85 15.15
C LYS A 104 -23.69 1.34 15.09
N PRO A 105 -22.68 2.14 15.47
CA PRO A 105 -21.31 1.64 15.56
C PRO A 105 -21.31 0.44 16.51
N ALA A 106 -20.79 -0.69 16.04
CA ALA A 106 -20.54 -1.83 16.92
C ALA A 106 -19.50 -1.40 17.95
N GLU A 107 -19.76 -1.62 19.24
CA GLU A 107 -18.81 -1.44 20.36
C GLU A 107 -17.69 -2.50 20.32
N ASN A 108 -17.10 -2.71 19.14
CA ASN A 108 -15.92 -3.55 19.02
C ASN A 108 -14.70 -2.66 19.30
N ASN A 109 -13.79 -3.18 20.15
CA ASN A 109 -12.62 -2.52 20.73
C ASN A 109 -11.54 -1.99 19.73
N PHE A 110 -11.89 -1.73 18.48
CA PHE A 110 -11.02 -1.09 17.49
C PHE A 110 -11.11 0.43 17.64
N GLN A 111 -10.33 0.96 18.59
CA GLN A 111 -10.14 2.39 18.80
C GLN A 111 -9.39 2.98 17.59
N GLY A 112 -10.13 3.38 16.55
CA GLY A 112 -9.60 4.13 15.41
C GLY A 112 -10.44 4.10 14.13
N THR A 113 -11.20 3.02 13.88
CA THR A 113 -11.92 2.79 12.60
C THR A 113 -13.45 2.76 12.73
N SER A 114 -13.99 2.93 13.94
CA SER A 114 -15.41 2.77 14.29
C SER A 114 -16.42 3.73 13.60
N LEU A 115 -15.97 4.62 12.71
CA LEU A 115 -16.82 5.60 12.01
C LEU A 115 -17.01 5.29 10.51
N GLN A 116 -16.34 4.28 9.96
CA GLN A 116 -16.35 3.99 8.53
C GLN A 116 -17.47 3.02 8.15
N ASN A 117 -18.02 3.21 6.95
CA ASN A 117 -19.05 2.36 6.36
C ASN A 117 -18.55 0.89 6.29
N PRO A 118 -19.33 -0.13 6.71
CA PRO A 118 -18.93 -1.54 6.58
C PRO A 118 -18.54 -1.96 5.15
N TYR A 119 -19.10 -1.30 4.13
CA TYR A 119 -18.71 -1.52 2.73
C TYR A 119 -17.27 -1.08 2.43
N PHE A 120 -16.73 -0.10 3.16
CA PHE A 120 -15.34 0.33 3.01
C PHE A 120 -14.38 -0.81 3.37
N SER A 121 -14.50 -1.38 4.56
CA SER A 121 -13.65 -2.52 4.96
C SER A 121 -13.88 -3.73 4.05
N LYS A 122 -15.14 -4.02 3.68
CA LYS A 122 -15.47 -5.11 2.73
C LYS A 122 -14.79 -4.91 1.38
N PHE A 123 -14.73 -3.66 0.89
CA PHE A 123 -14.03 -3.31 -0.33
C PHE A 123 -12.53 -3.53 -0.23
N ILE A 124 -11.87 -2.98 0.79
CA ILE A 124 -10.42 -3.14 0.96
C ILE A 124 -10.04 -4.62 1.08
N VAL A 125 -10.80 -5.42 1.84
CA VAL A 125 -10.58 -6.87 1.96
C VAL A 125 -10.74 -7.55 0.59
N SER A 126 -11.80 -7.25 -0.14
CA SER A 126 -12.05 -7.85 -1.46
C SER A 126 -10.97 -7.46 -2.48
N LEU A 127 -10.50 -6.22 -2.43
CA LEU A 127 -9.42 -5.73 -3.30
C LEU A 127 -8.10 -6.45 -2.99
N LEU A 128 -7.75 -6.59 -1.71
CA LEU A 128 -6.55 -7.35 -1.30
C LEU A 128 -6.66 -8.83 -1.68
N ASP A 129 -7.86 -9.44 -1.57
CA ASP A 129 -8.09 -10.81 -2.02
C ASP A 129 -7.90 -10.96 -3.54
N GLN A 130 -8.33 -9.97 -4.33
CA GLN A 130 -8.07 -9.95 -5.78
C GLN A 130 -6.58 -9.84 -6.09
N PHE A 131 -5.86 -8.92 -5.46
CA PHE A 131 -4.40 -8.80 -5.61
C PHE A 131 -3.65 -10.05 -5.14
N ARG A 132 -4.19 -10.76 -4.13
CA ARG A 132 -3.61 -12.02 -3.64
C ARG A 132 -3.78 -13.15 -4.65
N CYS A 133 -4.95 -13.22 -5.31
CA CYS A 133 -5.27 -14.26 -6.29
C CYS A 133 -4.65 -14.00 -7.67
N ASP A 134 -4.56 -12.74 -8.08
CA ASP A 134 -4.01 -12.30 -9.36
C ASP A 134 -2.83 -11.34 -9.16
N ARG A 135 -1.62 -11.87 -9.32
CA ARG A 135 -0.39 -11.09 -9.20
C ARG A 135 -0.20 -10.10 -10.35
N HIS A 136 -0.73 -10.39 -11.53
CA HIS A 136 -0.63 -9.48 -12.67
C HIS A 136 -1.47 -8.24 -12.43
N LEU A 137 -2.67 -8.40 -11.86
CA LEU A 137 -3.50 -7.26 -11.45
C LEU A 137 -2.75 -6.31 -10.51
N LEU A 138 -2.07 -6.84 -9.48
CA LEU A 138 -1.28 -6.02 -8.56
C LEU A 138 -0.10 -5.34 -9.27
N GLN A 139 0.63 -6.06 -10.12
CA GLN A 139 1.81 -5.54 -10.81
C GLN A 139 1.46 -4.47 -11.85
N ASP A 140 0.42 -4.70 -12.64
CA ASP A 140 0.08 -3.86 -13.78
C ASP A 140 -0.86 -2.71 -13.38
N ARG A 141 -1.81 -2.96 -12.48
CA ARG A 141 -2.89 -2.01 -12.13
C ARG A 141 -2.93 -1.60 -10.67
N GLY A 142 -2.28 -2.32 -9.77
CA GLY A 142 -2.36 -2.06 -8.33
C GLY A 142 -1.98 -0.63 -7.95
N SER A 143 -0.91 -0.09 -8.54
CA SER A 143 -0.51 1.30 -8.32
C SER A 143 -1.57 2.30 -8.77
N PHE A 144 -2.15 2.10 -9.97
CA PHE A 144 -3.21 2.96 -10.49
C PHE A 144 -4.46 2.95 -9.60
N ILE A 145 -4.95 1.75 -9.24
CA ILE A 145 -6.15 1.58 -8.40
C ILE A 145 -5.97 2.28 -7.05
N ILE A 146 -4.87 2.01 -6.34
CA ILE A 146 -4.64 2.60 -5.00
C ILE A 146 -4.49 4.12 -5.09
N ARG A 147 -3.79 4.64 -6.11
CA ARG A 147 -3.64 6.09 -6.31
C ARG A 147 -4.99 6.75 -6.59
N GLN A 148 -5.79 6.19 -7.48
CA GLN A 148 -7.11 6.73 -7.79
C GLN A 148 -8.04 6.69 -6.58
N MET A 149 -7.99 5.63 -5.77
CA MET A 149 -8.70 5.60 -4.49
C MET A 149 -8.25 6.71 -3.54
N CYS A 150 -6.95 7.00 -3.46
CA CYS A 150 -6.43 8.11 -2.66
C CYS A 150 -6.83 9.51 -3.19
N ILE A 151 -7.29 9.62 -4.44
CA ILE A 151 -7.91 10.85 -4.96
C ILE A 151 -9.35 10.95 -4.48
N LEU A 152 -10.08 9.84 -4.55
CA LEU A 152 -11.52 9.80 -4.30
C LEU A 152 -11.87 9.76 -2.80
N ILE A 153 -11.00 9.19 -1.98
CA ILE A 153 -11.21 8.93 -0.56
C ILE A 153 -9.97 9.35 0.23
N ASN A 154 -10.16 9.68 1.50
CA ASN A 154 -9.08 10.05 2.40
C ASN A 154 -7.91 9.02 2.38
N PRO A 155 -6.68 9.43 1.99
CA PRO A 155 -5.55 8.52 1.91
C PRO A 155 -5.14 7.90 3.24
N GLU A 156 -5.30 8.62 4.35
CA GLU A 156 -4.96 8.14 5.69
C GLU A 156 -5.89 7.00 6.11
N ASP A 157 -7.19 7.09 5.82
CA ASP A 157 -8.15 6.02 6.06
C ASP A 157 -7.84 4.75 5.26
N ILE A 158 -7.48 4.92 3.97
CA ILE A 158 -7.05 3.83 3.09
C ILE A 158 -5.80 3.14 3.65
N TYR A 159 -4.75 3.91 3.93
CA TYR A 159 -3.48 3.37 4.39
C TYR A 159 -3.58 2.72 5.77
N ARG A 160 -4.35 3.29 6.69
CA ARG A 160 -4.61 2.68 8.01
C ARG A 160 -5.34 1.34 7.87
N THR A 161 -6.39 1.28 7.05
CA THR A 161 -7.18 0.06 6.87
C THR A 161 -6.39 -1.03 6.15
N LEU A 162 -5.63 -0.66 5.10
CA LEU A 162 -4.71 -1.59 4.43
C LEU A 162 -3.68 -2.14 5.41
N ALA A 163 -3.07 -1.29 6.24
CA ALA A 163 -2.10 -1.72 7.23
C ALA A 163 -2.72 -2.68 8.27
N GLU A 164 -3.89 -2.35 8.82
CA GLU A 164 -4.57 -3.21 9.79
C GLU A 164 -4.89 -4.60 9.22
N ILE A 165 -5.33 -4.69 7.96
CA ILE A 165 -5.62 -5.97 7.29
C ILE A 165 -4.32 -6.73 6.98
N LEU A 166 -3.31 -6.04 6.43
CA LEU A 166 -2.03 -6.66 6.06
C LEU A 166 -1.20 -7.09 7.28
N LYS A 167 -1.38 -6.46 8.45
CA LYS A 167 -0.72 -6.85 9.71
C LYS A 167 -1.03 -8.31 10.11
N VAL A 168 -2.23 -8.79 9.81
CA VAL A 168 -2.68 -10.16 10.11
C VAL A 168 -2.53 -11.11 8.91
N GLU A 169 -1.93 -10.67 7.80
CA GLU A 169 -1.74 -11.47 6.59
C GLU A 169 -0.86 -12.71 6.85
N GLU A 170 -1.35 -13.86 6.41
CA GLU A 170 -0.65 -15.14 6.55
C GLU A 170 0.29 -15.39 5.37
N ASN A 171 -0.09 -14.94 4.16
CA ASN A 171 0.75 -15.03 2.98
C ASN A 171 1.84 -13.96 3.02
N LEU A 172 2.93 -14.31 3.69
CA LEU A 172 4.08 -13.42 3.89
C LEU A 172 4.68 -12.87 2.59
N LYS A 173 4.68 -13.66 1.51
CA LYS A 173 5.19 -13.20 0.19
C LYS A 173 4.30 -12.11 -0.38
N PHE A 174 2.98 -12.28 -0.28
CA PHE A 174 2.02 -11.26 -0.70
C PHE A 174 2.14 -10.00 0.16
N ALA A 175 2.22 -10.15 1.49
CA ALA A 175 2.40 -9.02 2.41
C ALA A 175 3.63 -8.17 2.05
N THR A 176 4.78 -8.81 1.79
CA THR A 176 6.01 -8.10 1.36
C THR A 176 5.80 -7.32 0.07
N VAL A 177 5.28 -7.97 -0.99
CA VAL A 177 5.05 -7.31 -2.29
C VAL A 177 4.04 -6.17 -2.17
N MET A 178 2.97 -6.35 -1.40
CA MET A 178 1.96 -5.31 -1.20
C MET A 178 2.54 -4.11 -0.43
N VAL A 179 3.30 -4.36 0.63
CA VAL A 179 3.99 -3.30 1.41
C VAL A 179 4.99 -2.53 0.55
N GLU A 180 5.75 -3.22 -0.31
CA GLU A 180 6.68 -2.57 -1.25
C GLU A 180 5.94 -1.66 -2.23
N ASN A 181 4.83 -2.12 -2.81
CA ASN A 181 3.97 -1.30 -3.67
C ASN A 181 3.41 -0.08 -2.92
N LEU A 182 2.86 -0.26 -1.73
CA LEU A 182 2.34 0.83 -0.90
C LEU A 182 3.43 1.83 -0.53
N ASN A 183 4.64 1.35 -0.22
CA ASN A 183 5.78 2.22 0.08
C ASN A 183 6.19 3.06 -1.13
N THR A 184 6.27 2.45 -2.33
CA THR A 184 6.56 3.19 -3.56
C THR A 184 5.49 4.24 -3.85
N ILE A 185 4.20 3.89 -3.74
CA ILE A 185 3.08 4.83 -3.93
C ILE A 185 3.18 5.97 -2.91
N LEU A 186 3.31 5.65 -1.62
CA LEU A 186 3.45 6.64 -0.56
C LEU A 186 4.56 7.64 -0.85
N LEU A 187 5.72 7.20 -1.32
CA LEU A 187 6.90 8.05 -1.54
C LEU A 187 6.88 8.82 -2.86
N THR A 188 6.15 8.36 -3.88
CA THR A 188 6.24 8.93 -5.24
C THR A 188 4.97 9.61 -5.73
N SER A 189 3.80 9.20 -5.26
CA SER A 189 2.49 9.70 -5.73
C SER A 189 2.21 11.11 -5.22
N SER A 190 1.71 12.02 -6.06
CA SER A 190 1.39 13.41 -5.67
C SER A 190 0.18 13.49 -4.75
N GLU A 191 -0.77 12.58 -4.92
CA GLU A 191 -2.02 12.43 -4.17
C GLU A 191 -1.77 12.19 -2.67
N LEU A 192 -0.57 11.70 -2.33
CA LEU A 192 -0.16 11.34 -0.97
C LEU A 192 0.64 12.46 -0.28
N PHE A 193 0.73 13.65 -0.88
CA PHE A 193 1.54 14.76 -0.36
C PHE A 193 1.17 15.16 1.07
N ASP A 194 -0.11 15.27 1.39
CA ASP A 194 -0.57 15.68 2.72
C ASP A 194 -0.26 14.61 3.77
N LEU A 195 -0.54 13.33 3.46
CA LEU A 195 -0.21 12.21 4.33
C LEU A 195 1.30 12.13 4.59
N ARG A 196 2.12 12.27 3.55
CA ARG A 196 3.58 12.33 3.69
C ARG A 196 4.04 13.48 4.57
N SER A 197 3.42 14.66 4.43
CA SER A 197 3.78 15.84 5.23
C SER A 197 3.43 15.63 6.70
N LYS A 198 2.26 15.05 7.00
CA LYS A 198 1.88 14.64 8.37
C LYS A 198 2.89 13.64 8.95
N LEU A 199 3.24 12.59 8.20
CA LEU A 199 4.21 11.57 8.62
C LEU A 199 5.61 12.15 8.82
N LYS A 200 6.06 13.07 7.97
CA LYS A 200 7.37 13.70 8.08
C LYS A 200 7.52 14.53 9.36
N ASP A 201 6.44 15.20 9.77
CA ASP A 201 6.45 16.14 10.89
C ASP A 201 6.27 15.46 12.25
N LEU A 202 5.49 14.37 12.33
CA LEU A 202 5.12 13.66 13.57
C LEU A 202 4.73 14.59 14.74
N LYS A 203 3.99 15.65 14.42
CA LYS A 203 3.63 16.72 15.38
C LYS A 203 2.44 16.37 16.26
N THR A 204 1.51 15.56 15.77
CA THR A 204 0.24 15.25 16.44
C THR A 204 0.19 13.79 16.90
N GLU A 205 -0.60 13.50 17.92
CA GLU A 205 -0.83 12.11 18.36
C GLU A 205 -1.37 11.25 17.21
N GLU A 206 -2.30 11.77 16.41
CA GLU A 206 -2.80 11.09 15.19
C GLU A 206 -1.68 10.73 14.22
N SER A 207 -0.73 11.67 13.98
CA SER A 207 0.43 11.42 13.10
C SER A 207 1.37 10.35 13.66
N CYS A 208 1.52 10.28 14.98
CA CYS A 208 2.30 9.24 15.66
C CYS A 208 1.57 7.89 15.58
N GLN A 209 0.24 7.86 15.74
CA GLN A 209 -0.57 6.66 15.62
C GLN A 209 -0.56 6.06 14.21
N ILE A 210 -0.70 6.88 13.17
CA ILE A 210 -0.61 6.39 11.78
C ILE A 210 0.81 5.89 11.48
N PHE A 211 1.86 6.58 11.94
CA PHE A 211 3.22 6.08 11.82
C PHE A 211 3.39 4.70 12.45
N CYS A 212 2.91 4.49 13.68
CA CYS A 212 2.99 3.19 14.35
C CYS A 212 2.18 2.12 13.60
N CYS A 213 0.97 2.44 13.14
CA CYS A 213 0.12 1.53 12.37
C CYS A 213 0.81 1.08 11.06
N LEU A 214 1.38 2.03 10.31
CA LEU A 214 2.15 1.72 9.11
C LEU A 214 3.41 0.94 9.44
N TYR A 215 4.17 1.35 10.45
CA TYR A 215 5.43 0.70 10.84
C TYR A 215 5.23 -0.79 11.11
N GLU A 216 4.22 -1.17 11.88
CA GLU A 216 3.94 -2.57 12.22
C GLU A 216 3.74 -3.46 10.99
N THR A 217 3.14 -2.91 9.93
CA THR A 217 2.91 -3.61 8.66
C THR A 217 4.12 -3.50 7.74
N TRP A 218 4.78 -2.34 7.72
CA TRP A 218 5.98 -2.11 6.90
C TRP A 218 7.11 -3.04 7.29
N CYS A 219 7.11 -3.56 8.52
CA CYS A 219 8.01 -4.62 8.99
C CYS A 219 8.00 -5.88 8.11
N HIS A 220 7.02 -6.10 7.22
CA HIS A 220 7.07 -7.18 6.23
C HIS A 220 8.13 -6.96 5.14
N SER A 221 8.61 -5.72 4.93
CA SER A 221 9.73 -5.38 4.05
C SER A 221 10.76 -4.50 4.81
N PRO A 222 11.98 -5.01 5.07
CA PRO A 222 13.00 -4.25 5.78
C PRO A 222 13.33 -2.90 5.15
N VAL A 223 13.39 -2.85 3.82
CA VAL A 223 13.73 -1.63 3.08
C VAL A 223 12.60 -0.62 3.15
N ALA A 224 11.34 -1.06 3.02
CA ALA A 224 10.19 -0.19 3.22
C ALA A 224 10.18 0.41 4.64
N THR A 225 10.48 -0.39 5.66
CA THR A 225 10.59 0.08 7.05
C THR A 225 11.64 1.19 7.20
N ILE A 226 12.83 0.99 6.62
CA ILE A 226 13.88 2.02 6.59
C ILE A 226 13.41 3.27 5.85
N ALA A 227 12.77 3.10 4.69
CA ALA A 227 12.27 4.21 3.88
C ALA A 227 11.22 5.06 4.64
N LEU A 228 10.31 4.41 5.36
CA LEU A 228 9.35 5.08 6.24
C LEU A 228 10.06 5.84 7.37
N CYS A 229 11.08 5.26 7.99
CA CYS A 229 11.85 5.93 9.05
C CYS A 229 12.69 7.10 8.52
N PHE A 230 13.19 7.03 7.29
CA PHE A 230 13.80 8.18 6.62
C PHE A 230 12.78 9.27 6.31
N LEU A 231 11.56 8.89 5.89
CA LEU A 231 10.46 9.84 5.66
C LEU A 231 10.17 10.64 6.94
N THR A 232 10.12 9.96 8.08
CA THR A 232 9.83 10.55 9.39
C THR A 232 11.07 11.06 10.13
N GLN A 233 12.24 11.07 9.50
CA GLN A 233 13.51 11.57 10.04
C GLN A 233 13.97 10.89 11.36
N ASN A 234 13.63 9.61 11.55
CA ASN A 234 14.00 8.82 12.73
C ASN A 234 15.33 8.08 12.51
N TYR A 235 16.42 8.82 12.30
CA TYR A 235 17.70 8.26 11.84
C TYR A 235 18.41 7.36 12.85
N GLU A 236 18.26 7.62 14.14
CA GLU A 236 18.78 6.76 15.21
C GLU A 236 18.15 5.37 15.14
N HIS A 237 16.82 5.32 15.02
CA HIS A 237 16.06 4.09 14.82
C HIS A 237 16.48 3.35 13.53
N VAL A 238 16.75 4.08 12.45
CA VAL A 238 17.29 3.47 11.21
C VAL A 238 18.63 2.78 11.48
N CYS A 239 19.53 3.39 12.25
CA CYS A 239 20.81 2.76 12.60
C CYS A 239 20.63 1.46 13.38
N GLU A 240 19.64 1.40 14.28
CA GLU A 240 19.31 0.19 15.03
C GLU A 240 18.80 -0.91 14.09
N ILE A 241 17.86 -0.57 13.20
CA ILE A 241 17.33 -1.50 12.19
C ILE A 241 18.46 -2.03 11.29
N ILE A 242 19.35 -1.17 10.79
CA ILE A 242 20.45 -1.58 9.91
C ILE A 242 21.40 -2.55 10.61
N LYS A 243 21.66 -2.41 11.92
CA LYS A 243 22.47 -3.39 12.65
C LYS A 243 21.84 -4.79 12.62
N ILE A 244 20.50 -4.87 12.60
CA ILE A 244 19.75 -6.12 12.52
C ILE A 244 19.87 -6.76 11.13
N PHE A 245 20.09 -5.98 10.06
CA PHE A 245 20.27 -6.53 8.71
C PHE A 245 21.41 -7.54 8.61
N GLY A 246 22.44 -7.44 9.46
CA GLY A 246 23.50 -8.45 9.52
C GLY A 246 23.03 -9.86 9.92
N SER A 247 21.85 -9.98 10.53
CA SER A 247 21.21 -11.25 10.88
C SER A 247 20.15 -11.73 9.87
N ILE A 248 19.79 -10.85 8.93
CA ILE A 248 18.82 -11.10 7.86
C ILE A 248 19.58 -11.69 6.66
N GLU A 249 18.96 -12.65 5.97
CA GLU A 249 19.54 -13.21 4.75
C GLU A 249 19.48 -12.18 3.62
N ILE A 250 20.64 -11.79 3.10
CA ILE A 250 20.74 -10.86 1.98
C ILE A 250 20.36 -11.60 0.69
N THR A 251 19.23 -11.20 0.09
CA THR A 251 18.69 -11.76 -1.15
C THR A 251 18.79 -10.76 -2.30
N VAL A 252 18.68 -11.23 -3.55
CA VAL A 252 18.70 -10.35 -4.73
C VAL A 252 17.49 -9.41 -4.72
N GLU A 253 16.33 -9.89 -4.26
CA GLU A 253 15.13 -9.07 -4.11
C GLU A 253 15.36 -7.94 -3.10
N LEU A 254 15.95 -8.25 -1.94
CA LEU A 254 16.29 -7.24 -0.93
C LEU A 254 17.27 -6.20 -1.49
N LEU A 255 18.32 -6.63 -2.20
CA LEU A 255 19.30 -5.73 -2.81
C LEU A 255 18.66 -4.81 -3.86
N THR A 256 17.72 -5.35 -4.65
CA THR A 256 16.96 -4.57 -5.64
C THR A 256 16.13 -3.49 -4.97
N GLU A 257 15.50 -3.80 -3.84
CA GLU A 257 14.76 -2.78 -3.06
C GLU A 257 15.69 -1.74 -2.44
N ILE A 258 16.87 -2.11 -1.94
CA ILE A 258 17.86 -1.14 -1.45
C ILE A 258 18.30 -0.22 -2.59
N ASP A 259 18.59 -0.76 -3.78
CA ASP A 259 18.95 0.03 -4.97
C ASP A 259 17.84 1.05 -5.31
N LYS A 260 16.58 0.64 -5.32
CA LYS A 260 15.42 1.54 -5.51
C LYS A 260 15.36 2.62 -4.43
N LEU A 261 15.58 2.27 -3.17
CA LEU A 261 15.61 3.26 -2.08
C LEU A 261 16.73 4.28 -2.29
N ILE A 262 17.93 3.85 -2.71
CA ILE A 262 19.03 4.79 -2.98
C ILE A 262 18.69 5.74 -4.13
N GLN A 263 18.07 5.24 -5.20
CA GLN A 263 17.59 6.10 -6.28
C GLN A 263 16.55 7.12 -5.77
N LEU A 264 15.64 6.69 -4.88
CA LEU A 264 14.67 7.58 -4.25
C LEU A 264 15.34 8.64 -3.37
N LEU A 265 16.42 8.34 -2.66
CA LEU A 265 17.17 9.32 -1.85
C LEU A 265 17.68 10.49 -2.71
N GLU A 266 17.95 10.26 -3.99
CA GLU A 266 18.33 11.30 -4.95
C GLU A 266 17.13 12.02 -5.61
N SER A 267 15.92 11.51 -5.43
CA SER A 267 14.70 12.14 -5.94
C SER A 267 14.24 13.32 -5.07
N PRO A 268 13.32 14.19 -5.57
CA PRO A 268 12.85 15.36 -4.84
C PRO A 268 12.26 15.06 -3.46
N ILE A 269 11.71 13.86 -3.25
CA ILE A 269 11.04 13.50 -1.99
C ILE A 269 11.98 13.58 -0.78
N PHE A 270 13.24 13.18 -0.95
CA PHE A 270 14.26 13.18 0.11
C PHE A 270 15.24 14.35 -0.01
N THR A 271 14.84 15.44 -0.66
CA THR A 271 15.66 16.67 -0.73
C THR A 271 16.00 17.19 0.67
N TYR A 272 15.06 17.14 1.61
CA TYR A 272 15.31 17.57 2.99
C TYR A 272 16.39 16.72 3.68
N LEU A 273 16.37 15.39 3.49
CA LEU A 273 17.36 14.47 4.04
C LEU A 273 18.75 14.78 3.49
N ARG A 274 18.86 15.08 2.19
CA ARG A 274 20.13 15.50 1.58
C ARG A 274 20.64 16.84 2.10
N LEU A 275 19.74 17.80 2.36
CA LEU A 275 20.11 19.08 2.99
C LEU A 275 20.56 18.90 4.44
N GLU A 276 19.98 17.93 5.16
CA GLU A 276 20.36 17.60 6.54
C GLU A 276 21.78 17.02 6.66
N LEU A 277 22.36 16.49 5.56
CA LEU A 277 23.77 16.07 5.49
C LEU A 277 24.77 17.23 5.62
N LEU A 278 24.32 18.49 5.49
CA LEU A 278 25.17 19.67 5.68
C LEU A 278 25.51 19.93 7.15
N ASN A 279 24.74 19.37 8.09
CA ASN A 279 24.97 19.50 9.53
C ASN A 279 25.34 18.15 10.14
N VAL A 280 26.59 17.73 9.94
CA VAL A 280 27.09 16.43 10.38
C VAL A 280 27.03 16.27 11.90
N SER A 281 27.32 17.32 12.66
CA SER A 281 27.33 17.27 14.13
C SER A 281 25.94 17.03 14.73
N GLY A 282 24.88 17.54 14.09
CA GLY A 282 23.50 17.31 14.50
C GLY A 282 22.90 16.00 13.99
N ASN A 283 23.33 15.55 12.80
CA ASN A 283 22.73 14.42 12.09
C ASN A 283 23.69 13.23 11.90
N GLY A 284 24.56 12.96 12.88
CA GLY A 284 25.53 11.87 12.80
C GLY A 284 24.90 10.49 12.52
N HIS A 285 23.70 10.24 13.08
CA HIS A 285 22.93 9.02 12.81
C HIS A 285 22.51 8.89 11.34
N LEU A 286 22.20 9.99 10.65
CA LEU A 286 21.87 9.93 9.23
C LEU A 286 23.08 9.47 8.40
N VAL A 287 24.25 10.07 8.67
CA VAL A 287 25.50 9.70 7.99
C VAL A 287 25.83 8.22 8.27
N GLN A 288 25.72 7.79 9.52
CA GLN A 288 25.94 6.39 9.91
C GLN A 288 24.96 5.44 9.21
N ALA A 289 23.66 5.78 9.14
CA ALA A 289 22.66 4.98 8.45
C ALA A 289 22.97 4.84 6.95
N LEU A 290 23.35 5.93 6.28
CA LEU A 290 23.71 5.89 4.87
C LEU A 290 24.98 5.08 4.60
N TYR A 291 26.02 5.20 5.43
CA TYR A 291 27.17 4.30 5.35
C TYR A 291 26.80 2.84 5.63
N GLY A 292 25.88 2.60 6.56
CA GLY A 292 25.35 1.28 6.85
C GLY A 292 24.69 0.64 5.63
N LEU A 293 23.84 1.40 4.91
CA LEU A 293 23.26 0.96 3.63
C LEU A 293 24.33 0.74 2.56
N LEU A 294 25.33 1.63 2.48
CA LEU A 294 26.45 1.48 1.54
C LEU A 294 27.21 0.17 1.74
N MET A 295 27.37 -0.28 3.00
CA MET A 295 28.06 -1.54 3.31
C MET A 295 27.24 -2.79 2.97
N LEU A 296 25.92 -2.67 2.77
CA LEU A 296 25.06 -3.78 2.35
C LEU A 296 25.03 -3.96 0.84
N LEU A 297 25.37 -2.91 0.08
CA LEU A 297 25.26 -2.90 -1.36
C LEU A 297 26.45 -3.59 -2.05
N PRO A 298 26.22 -4.40 -3.11
CA PRO A 298 27.26 -4.72 -4.07
C PRO A 298 27.73 -3.45 -4.80
N GLN A 299 28.83 -3.51 -5.54
CA GLN A 299 29.36 -2.37 -6.32
C GLN A 299 28.51 -2.05 -7.57
N THR A 300 27.22 -1.81 -7.38
CA THR A 300 26.25 -1.38 -8.41
C THR A 300 26.27 0.14 -8.60
N ASP A 301 25.53 0.64 -9.58
CA ASP A 301 25.34 2.09 -9.79
C ASP A 301 24.76 2.79 -8.56
N ALA A 302 23.88 2.11 -7.81
CA ALA A 302 23.33 2.61 -6.55
C ALA A 302 24.44 2.79 -5.50
N PHE A 303 25.36 1.83 -5.36
CA PHE A 303 26.52 1.98 -4.49
C PHE A 303 27.35 3.21 -4.88
N HIS A 304 27.63 3.39 -6.17
CA HIS A 304 28.39 4.55 -6.64
C HIS A 304 27.65 5.88 -6.39
N THR A 305 26.34 5.92 -6.62
CA THR A 305 25.50 7.09 -6.38
C THR A 305 25.55 7.50 -4.91
N LEU A 306 25.32 6.56 -4.00
CA LEU A 306 25.36 6.82 -2.56
C LEU A 306 26.77 7.21 -2.10
N ARG A 307 27.80 6.51 -2.58
CA ARG A 307 29.20 6.81 -2.28
C ARG A 307 29.56 8.23 -2.68
N HIS A 308 29.24 8.65 -3.91
CA HIS A 308 29.54 10.00 -4.38
C HIS A 308 28.78 11.06 -3.58
N ARG A 309 27.52 10.79 -3.19
CA ARG A 309 26.77 11.68 -2.28
C ARG A 309 27.47 11.85 -0.94
N LEU A 310 27.96 10.75 -0.35
CA LEU A 310 28.68 10.77 0.93
C LEU A 310 30.07 11.44 0.80
N GLU A 311 30.75 11.31 -0.35
CA GLU A 311 32.02 11.99 -0.64
C GLU A 311 31.87 13.51 -0.69
N CYS A 312 30.70 14.02 -1.06
CA CYS A 312 30.37 15.45 -1.05
C CYS A 312 30.19 16.04 0.35
N ILE A 313 30.11 15.22 1.41
CA ILE A 313 29.94 15.70 2.78
C ILE A 313 31.24 16.39 3.25
N PRO A 314 31.18 17.64 3.74
CA PRO A 314 32.36 18.35 4.22
C PRO A 314 33.09 17.60 5.34
N LYS A 315 34.26 17.02 5.02
CA LYS A 315 35.11 16.25 5.96
C LYS A 315 35.53 17.06 7.20
N LEU A 316 35.52 18.39 7.09
CA LEU A 316 35.88 19.35 8.15
C LEU A 316 34.92 19.32 9.36
N GLN A 317 33.68 18.85 9.20
CA GLN A 317 32.71 18.75 10.30
C GLN A 317 32.78 17.43 11.09
N MET A 318 33.42 16.38 10.54
CA MET A 318 33.55 15.08 11.23
C MET A 318 34.48 15.14 12.47
N ASN A 319 35.34 16.17 12.55
CA ASN A 319 36.31 16.38 13.63
C ASN A 319 35.91 17.46 14.63
N VAL A 320 34.71 18.04 14.51
CA VAL A 320 34.19 18.93 15.54
C VAL A 320 33.79 18.06 16.73
N LYS A 321 34.68 17.99 17.73
CA LYS A 321 34.34 17.53 19.09
C LYS A 321 32.96 18.07 19.42
N LYS A 322 32.09 17.24 20.00
CA LYS A 322 30.82 17.63 20.65
C LYS A 322 31.03 18.94 21.43
N LEU A 323 30.87 20.08 20.78
CA LEU A 323 30.45 21.27 21.47
C LEU A 323 29.02 20.92 21.80
N ASP A 324 28.70 20.99 23.10
CA ASP A 324 27.37 20.83 23.67
C ASP A 324 26.41 21.81 22.99
N THR A 325 26.06 21.50 21.76
CA THR A 325 24.83 21.92 21.14
C THR A 325 23.85 21.01 21.84
N GLU A 326 23.13 21.62 22.80
CA GLU A 326 21.85 21.11 23.29
C GLU A 326 21.24 20.30 22.15
N PRO A 327 20.93 19.00 22.34
CA PRO A 327 20.18 18.31 21.32
C PRO A 327 19.02 19.24 21.04
N MET A 328 18.85 19.68 19.78
CA MET A 328 17.52 20.07 19.37
C MET A 328 16.73 18.78 19.57
N LYS A 329 16.24 18.61 20.80
CA LYS A 329 15.14 17.75 21.17
C LYS A 329 14.05 18.34 20.33
N ASN A 330 14.04 17.89 19.09
CA ASN A 330 12.85 17.80 18.32
C ASN A 330 11.82 17.34 19.34
N PHE A 331 10.83 18.19 19.62
CA PHE A 331 9.63 17.85 20.37
C PHE A 331 8.83 16.75 19.63
N ARG A 332 9.52 15.81 18.97
CA ARG A 332 9.03 14.67 18.24
C ARG A 332 8.66 13.63 19.28
N CYS A 333 7.38 13.68 19.63
CA CYS A 333 6.57 12.62 20.21
C CYS A 333 7.30 11.72 21.21
N GLN A 334 7.29 12.08 22.50
CA GLN A 334 7.58 11.16 23.61
C GLN A 334 6.63 9.94 23.67
N GLN A 335 5.68 9.83 22.72
CA GLN A 335 4.64 8.83 22.67
C GLN A 335 5.01 7.59 21.84
N ILE A 336 6.06 7.63 21.01
CA ILE A 336 6.44 6.48 20.18
C ILE A 336 7.46 5.61 20.92
N ASP A 337 7.08 4.39 21.25
CA ASP A 337 7.99 3.39 21.81
C ASP A 337 8.78 2.68 20.70
N PHE A 338 9.91 3.28 20.31
CA PHE A 338 10.80 2.69 19.32
C PHE A 338 11.38 1.34 19.74
N SER A 339 11.52 1.06 21.05
CA SER A 339 12.02 -0.23 21.53
C SER A 339 11.01 -1.34 21.23
N GLN A 340 9.72 -1.08 21.46
CA GLN A 340 8.65 -2.00 21.08
C GLN A 340 8.58 -2.20 19.56
N LEU A 341 8.76 -1.13 18.78
CA LEU A 341 8.80 -1.20 17.31
C LEU A 341 9.96 -2.08 16.81
N VAL A 342 11.17 -1.94 17.36
CA VAL A 342 12.30 -2.82 17.02
C VAL A 342 11.98 -4.28 17.36
N GLN A 343 11.40 -4.55 18.52
CA GLN A 343 11.03 -5.93 18.91
C GLN A 343 10.01 -6.54 17.94
N HIS A 344 9.01 -5.75 17.53
CA HIS A 344 8.03 -6.18 16.53
C HIS A 344 8.69 -6.43 15.17
N PHE A 345 9.59 -5.55 14.74
CA PHE A 345 10.36 -5.72 13.50
C PHE A 345 11.12 -7.06 13.50
N ILE A 346 11.89 -7.35 14.56
CA ILE A 346 12.64 -8.61 14.70
C ILE A 346 11.68 -9.81 14.61
N LYS A 347 10.57 -9.77 15.35
CA LYS A 347 9.57 -10.84 15.35
C LYS A 347 9.00 -11.12 13.94
N VAL A 348 8.69 -10.08 13.18
CA VAL A 348 8.18 -10.23 11.80
C VAL A 348 9.26 -10.81 10.89
N GLN A 349 10.51 -10.35 11.01
CA GLN A 349 11.63 -10.87 10.23
C GLN A 349 11.95 -12.34 10.54
N ASP A 350 11.87 -12.74 11.81
CA ASP A 350 12.02 -14.14 12.21
C ASP A 350 10.88 -15.03 11.64
N LYS A 351 9.64 -14.52 11.61
CA LYS A 351 8.50 -15.21 10.96
C LYS A 351 8.78 -15.45 9.48
N HIS A 352 9.31 -14.46 8.76
CA HIS A 352 9.73 -14.59 7.36
C HIS A 352 10.86 -15.60 7.16
N LYS A 353 11.88 -15.56 8.01
CA LYS A 353 13.02 -16.48 7.99
C LYS A 353 12.56 -17.93 8.19
N LEU A 354 11.70 -18.19 9.18
CA LEU A 354 11.11 -19.50 9.44
C LEU A 354 10.29 -19.99 8.23
N HIS A 355 9.44 -19.14 7.67
CA HIS A 355 8.63 -19.49 6.51
C HIS A 355 9.48 -19.83 5.27
N LYS A 356 10.55 -19.08 5.02
CA LYS A 356 11.49 -19.35 3.92
C LYS A 356 12.22 -20.68 4.10
N ASN A 357 12.70 -20.95 5.31
CA ASN A 357 13.35 -22.23 5.66
C ASN A 357 12.39 -23.42 5.45
N ASN A 358 11.16 -23.32 5.97
CA ASN A 358 10.14 -24.35 5.78
C ASN A 358 9.82 -24.58 4.30
N THR A 359 9.65 -23.51 3.52
CA THR A 359 9.38 -23.59 2.08
C THR A 359 10.55 -24.26 1.34
N ARG A 360 11.80 -23.94 1.69
CA ARG A 360 13.00 -24.56 1.11
C ARG A 360 13.05 -26.05 1.43
N THR A 361 12.81 -26.45 2.68
CA THR A 361 12.77 -27.85 3.10
C THR A 361 11.67 -28.63 2.36
N VAL A 362 10.45 -28.10 2.29
CA VAL A 362 9.34 -28.73 1.54
C VAL A 362 9.68 -28.88 0.06
N THR A 363 10.32 -27.87 -0.54
CA THR A 363 10.71 -27.93 -1.96
C THR A 363 11.79 -28.99 -2.21
N LEU A 364 12.78 -29.10 -1.30
CA LEU A 364 13.81 -30.12 -1.38
C LEU A 364 13.24 -31.53 -1.20
N LEU A 365 12.32 -31.73 -0.26
CA LEU A 365 11.62 -33.01 -0.07
C LEU A 365 10.80 -33.40 -1.30
N LYS A 366 10.08 -32.47 -1.92
CA LYS A 366 9.34 -32.72 -3.17
C LYS A 366 10.26 -33.13 -4.32
N LYS A 367 11.40 -32.44 -4.49
CA LYS A 367 12.40 -32.80 -5.50
C LYS A 367 13.04 -34.16 -5.22
N GLY A 368 13.36 -34.45 -3.95
CA GLY A 368 13.87 -35.75 -3.54
C GLY A 368 12.89 -36.89 -3.80
N ALA A 369 11.61 -36.69 -3.50
CA ALA A 369 10.55 -37.66 -3.79
C ALA A 369 10.40 -37.88 -5.31
N GLN A 370 10.41 -36.82 -6.12
CA GLN A 370 10.36 -36.93 -7.59
C GLN A 370 11.54 -37.72 -8.16
N ASN A 371 12.76 -37.53 -7.62
CA ASN A 371 13.93 -38.29 -8.05
C ASN A 371 13.82 -39.79 -7.70
N ILE A 372 13.27 -40.13 -6.53
CA ILE A 372 13.03 -41.54 -6.16
C ILE A 372 12.01 -42.20 -7.11
N TYR A 373 10.96 -41.48 -7.53
CA TYR A 373 10.01 -42.00 -8.52
C TYR A 373 10.65 -42.21 -9.91
N ILE A 374 11.60 -41.36 -10.32
CA ILE A 374 12.32 -41.50 -11.59
C ILE A 374 13.31 -42.68 -11.53
N ASP A 375 14.02 -42.87 -10.42
CA ASP A 375 14.94 -44.00 -10.22
C ASP A 375 14.20 -45.35 -10.12
N ASN A 376 13.01 -45.38 -9.50
CA ASN A 376 12.16 -46.57 -9.46
C ASN A 376 11.51 -46.88 -10.82
N ALA A 377 11.17 -45.86 -11.62
CA ALA A 377 10.65 -46.08 -12.98
C ALA A 377 11.75 -46.59 -13.94
N SER A 378 12.98 -46.11 -13.80
CA SER A 378 14.11 -46.55 -14.64
C SER A 378 14.63 -47.95 -14.27
N THR A 379 14.39 -48.43 -13.05
CA THR A 379 14.64 -49.82 -12.63
C THR A 379 13.51 -50.80 -13.00
N LEU A 380 12.32 -50.33 -13.38
CA LEU A 380 11.21 -51.15 -13.88
C LEU A 380 11.25 -51.38 -15.41
N PHE A 381 12.11 -50.66 -16.14
CA PHE A 381 12.28 -50.77 -17.60
C PHE A 381 13.62 -51.42 -18.03
N ASN A 382 14.37 -51.97 -17.07
CA ASN A 382 15.48 -52.91 -17.30
C ASN A 382 15.09 -54.28 -16.75
#